data_AF-A0A432WYL1-F1
#
_entry.id   AF-A0A432WYL1-F1
#
_cell.length_a   1.000
_cell.length_b   1.000
_cell.length_c   1.000
_cell.angle_alpha   90.00
_cell.angle_beta   90.00
_cell.angle_gamma   90.00
#
_symmetry.space_group_name_H-M   'P 1'
#
loop_
_entity.id
_entity.type
_entity.pdbx_description
1 polymer ?
#
loop_
_entity_poly.entity_id
_entity_poly.type
_entity_poly.pdbx_seq_one_letter_code
_entity_poly.pdbx_strand_id
1 'polypeptide(L)'
;MRARGFTFIEILAVLGIIALATVGVLSLRDWATSNARIAEVKAQVATIQSGVQQWRPRNGVYTGISVSSLSSVASLPVDWADGSGINPWGGDIEVSVDSADATRYRVRFTNIRVEEEGMRLQRDFADIAEAASFSSGTFEVTFQG
;
A
#
# COMPACT_ATOMS: atom_id res chain seq x y z
N MET A 1 53.51 12.39 24.03
CA MET A 1 52.22 12.18 24.73
C MET A 1 51.85 10.71 24.58
N ARG A 2 51.64 9.97 25.67
CA ARG A 2 51.25 8.54 25.63
C ARG A 2 49.74 8.48 25.37
N ALA A 3 49.32 7.92 24.24
CA ALA A 3 47.92 7.58 24.01
C ALA A 3 47.54 6.47 25.01
N ARG A 4 46.56 6.73 25.88
CA ARG A 4 45.93 5.67 26.67
C ARG A 4 45.01 4.90 25.71
N GLY A 5 45.38 3.66 25.39
CA GLY A 5 44.51 2.76 24.63
C GLY A 5 43.28 2.37 25.46
N PHE A 6 42.20 2.03 24.77
CA PHE A 6 40.99 1.50 25.41
C PHE A 6 41.29 0.21 26.18
N THR A 7 40.66 0.05 27.34
CA THR A 7 40.69 -1.21 28.07
C THR A 7 39.77 -2.24 27.41
N PHE A 8 40.04 -3.53 27.65
CA PHE A 8 39.25 -4.61 27.05
C PHE A 8 37.77 -4.53 27.45
N ILE A 9 37.48 -4.16 28.70
CA ILE A 9 36.10 -4.02 29.19
C ILE A 9 35.37 -2.84 28.54
N GLU A 10 36.06 -1.73 28.26
CA GLU A 10 35.48 -0.59 27.55
C GLU A 10 35.13 -0.96 26.11
N ILE A 11 35.99 -1.72 25.43
CA ILE A 11 35.69 -2.21 24.07
C ILE A 11 34.47 -3.13 24.07
N LEU A 12 34.36 -4.04 25.03
CA LEU A 12 33.19 -4.91 25.15
C LEU A 12 31.90 -4.13 25.45
N ALA A 13 31.95 -3.15 26.34
CA ALA A 13 30.80 -2.30 26.64
C ALA A 13 30.35 -1.50 25.42
N VAL A 14 31.28 -0.91 24.67
CA VAL A 14 30.99 -0.15 23.45
C VAL A 14 30.39 -1.05 22.37
N LEU A 15 30.93 -2.25 22.15
CA LEU A 15 30.38 -3.21 21.19
C LEU A 15 28.98 -3.68 21.58
N GLY A 16 28.72 -3.87 22.87
CA GLY A 16 27.38 -4.19 23.39
C GLY A 16 26.36 -3.08 23.12
N ILE A 17 26.74 -1.82 23.36
CA ILE A 17 25.87 -0.67 23.07
C ILE A 17 25.61 -0.55 21.57
N ILE A 18 26.64 -0.70 20.72
CA ILE A 18 26.48 -0.64 19.27
C ILE A 18 25.54 -1.74 18.78
N ALA A 19 25.71 -2.99 19.26
CA ALA A 19 24.85 -4.09 18.86
C ALA A 19 23.37 -3.86 19.25
N LEU A 20 23.10 -3.31 20.43
CA LEU A 20 21.74 -2.96 20.85
C LEU A 20 21.17 -1.79 20.02
N ALA A 21 21.99 -0.76 19.77
CA ALA A 21 21.59 0.39 19.00
C ALA A 21 21.27 0.03 17.53
N THR A 22 22.07 -0.83 16.89
CA THR A 22 21.83 -1.24 15.50
C THR A 22 20.53 -2.04 15.36
N VAL A 23 20.25 -2.96 16.28
CA VAL A 23 18.97 -3.71 16.29
C VAL A 23 17.77 -2.78 16.48
N GLY A 24 17.86 -1.82 17.41
CA GLY A 24 16.78 -0.86 17.67
C GLY A 24 16.49 0.08 16.49
N VAL A 25 17.51 0.51 15.75
CA VAL A 25 17.34 1.38 14.58
C VAL A 25 16.67 0.63 13.41
N LEU A 26 17.03 -0.63 13.19
CA LEU A 26 16.45 -1.43 12.11
C LEU A 26 14.95 -1.70 12.33
N SER A 27 14.55 -2.06 13.54
CA SER A 27 13.13 -2.31 13.85
C SER A 27 12.27 -1.05 13.73
N LEU A 28 12.78 0.11 14.16
CA LEU A 28 12.07 1.38 14.00
C LEU A 28 11.91 1.76 12.52
N ARG A 29 12.95 1.53 11.70
CA ARG A 29 12.91 1.76 10.25
C ARG A 29 11.85 0.89 9.58
N ASP A 30 11.78 -0.39 9.93
CA ASP A 30 10.82 -1.32 9.34
C ASP A 30 9.38 -0.93 9.69
N TRP A 31 9.13 -0.52 10.93
CA TRP A 31 7.83 0.01 11.37
C TRP A 31 7.45 1.32 10.65
N ALA A 32 8.38 2.26 10.51
CA ALA A 32 8.14 3.52 9.82
C ALA A 32 7.83 3.31 8.33
N THR A 33 8.58 2.42 7.67
CA THR A 33 8.35 2.06 6.27
C THR A 33 6.99 1.40 6.08
N SER A 34 6.61 0.51 6.99
CA SER A 34 5.30 -0.15 6.99
C SER A 34 4.14 0.86 7.05
N ASN A 35 4.21 1.83 7.96
CA ASN A 35 3.22 2.89 8.06
C ASN A 35 3.14 3.77 6.82
N ALA A 36 4.30 4.10 6.22
CA ALA A 36 4.36 4.89 5.00
C ALA A 36 3.68 4.17 3.84
N ARG A 37 3.93 2.87 3.66
CA ARG A 37 3.27 2.05 2.62
C ARG A 37 1.75 2.00 2.79
N ILE A 38 1.27 1.82 4.02
CA ILE A 38 -0.17 1.79 4.30
C ILE A 38 -0.82 3.16 4.05
N ALA A 39 -0.16 4.24 4.44
CA ALA A 39 -0.65 5.59 4.18
C ALA A 39 -0.72 5.89 2.67
N GLU A 40 0.29 5.46 1.91
CA GLU A 40 0.32 5.58 0.46
C GLU A 40 -0.83 4.81 -0.20
N VAL A 41 -1.08 3.55 0.19
CA VAL A 41 -2.25 2.80 -0.33
C VAL A 41 -3.55 3.53 -0.07
N LYS A 42 -3.74 4.09 1.13
CA LYS A 42 -4.96 4.85 1.44
C LYS A 42 -5.10 6.08 0.53
N ALA A 43 -4.01 6.78 0.26
CA ALA A 43 -4.00 7.90 -0.67
C ALA A 43 -4.29 7.46 -2.12
N GLN A 44 -3.72 6.34 -2.55
CA GLN A 44 -3.98 5.74 -3.86
C GLN A 44 -5.44 5.33 -4.00
N VAL A 45 -6.02 4.65 -3.00
CA VAL A 45 -7.45 4.32 -2.99
C VAL A 45 -8.32 5.57 -3.05
N ALA A 46 -8.04 6.60 -2.25
CA ALA A 46 -8.81 7.85 -2.30
C ALA A 46 -8.72 8.54 -3.68
N THR A 47 -7.54 8.49 -4.31
CA THR A 47 -7.33 8.99 -5.68
C THR A 47 -8.16 8.21 -6.69
N ILE A 48 -8.17 6.87 -6.58
CA ILE A 48 -9.00 5.98 -7.40
C ILE A 48 -10.48 6.31 -7.22
N GLN A 49 -10.97 6.40 -5.98
CA GLN A 49 -12.37 6.74 -5.72
C GLN A 49 -12.75 8.07 -6.36
N SER A 50 -11.92 9.10 -6.22
CA SER A 50 -12.14 10.41 -6.87
C SER A 50 -12.16 10.28 -8.40
N GLY A 51 -11.20 9.55 -8.98
CA GLY A 51 -11.10 9.35 -10.42
C GLY A 51 -12.29 8.58 -11.00
N VAL A 52 -12.77 7.57 -10.26
CA VAL A 52 -13.97 6.81 -10.62
C VAL A 52 -15.21 7.69 -10.59
N GLN A 53 -15.35 8.57 -9.59
CA GLN A 53 -16.46 9.54 -9.53
C GLN A 53 -16.42 10.52 -10.71
N GLN A 54 -15.23 10.95 -11.14
CA GLN A 54 -15.07 11.82 -12.31
C GLN A 54 -15.36 11.09 -13.63
N TRP A 55 -14.97 9.82 -13.74
CA TRP A 55 -15.24 8.98 -14.91
C TRP A 55 -16.70 8.52 -15.03
N ARG A 56 -17.46 8.62 -13.92
CA ARG A 56 -18.77 8.00 -13.69
C ARG A 56 -19.63 7.86 -14.97
N PRO A 57 -19.96 6.62 -15.37
CA PRO A 57 -20.71 6.37 -16.59
C PRO A 57 -22.18 6.77 -16.43
N ARG A 58 -22.79 7.27 -17.51
CA ARG A 58 -24.16 7.82 -17.49
C ARG A 58 -25.25 6.82 -17.09
N ASN A 59 -25.00 5.53 -17.31
CA ASN A 59 -25.91 4.45 -16.95
C ASN A 59 -25.67 3.90 -15.53
N GLY A 60 -24.65 4.40 -14.81
CA GLY A 60 -24.30 3.93 -13.46
C GLY A 60 -23.63 2.56 -13.41
N VAL A 61 -23.18 2.02 -14.55
CA VAL A 61 -22.57 0.69 -14.65
C VAL A 61 -21.10 0.80 -14.99
N TYR A 62 -20.22 0.24 -14.15
CA TYR A 62 -18.76 0.34 -14.24
C TYR A 62 -18.11 -0.64 -15.22
N THR A 63 -18.87 -1.25 -16.14
CA THR A 63 -18.32 -2.16 -17.15
C THR A 63 -17.24 -1.46 -17.99
N GLY A 64 -16.07 -2.10 -18.09
CA GLY A 64 -14.92 -1.56 -18.83
C GLY A 64 -14.06 -0.58 -18.03
N ILE A 65 -14.35 -0.38 -16.73
CA ILE A 65 -13.46 0.37 -15.84
C ILE A 65 -12.12 -0.35 -15.70
N SER A 66 -11.04 0.41 -15.81
CA SER A 66 -9.67 -0.02 -15.55
C SER A 66 -8.80 1.17 -15.18
N VAL A 67 -7.60 0.95 -14.63
CA VAL A 67 -6.64 2.04 -14.41
C VAL A 67 -6.33 2.75 -15.73
N SER A 68 -6.18 2.00 -16.82
CA SER A 68 -5.96 2.56 -18.15
C SER A 68 -7.14 3.38 -18.68
N SER A 69 -8.38 2.97 -18.43
CA SER A 69 -9.55 3.75 -18.84
C SER A 69 -9.63 5.07 -18.08
N LEU A 70 -9.34 5.03 -16.78
CA LEU A 70 -9.35 6.21 -15.90
C LEU A 70 -8.20 7.18 -16.21
N SER A 71 -6.99 6.67 -16.46
CA SER A 71 -5.82 7.50 -16.83
C SER A 71 -5.99 8.12 -18.22
N SER A 72 -6.64 7.43 -19.16
CA SER A 72 -6.87 7.94 -20.53
C SER A 72 -7.73 9.21 -20.60
N VAL A 73 -8.61 9.41 -19.62
CA VAL A 73 -9.44 10.62 -19.49
C VAL A 73 -8.90 11.60 -18.45
N ALA A 74 -7.66 11.38 -17.98
CA ALA A 74 -7.02 12.16 -16.92
C ALA A 74 -7.81 12.22 -15.59
N SER A 75 -8.60 11.19 -15.30
CA SER A 75 -9.23 11.00 -13.98
C SER A 75 -8.28 10.39 -12.95
N LEU A 76 -7.20 9.76 -13.42
CA LEU A 76 -6.05 9.32 -12.62
C LEU A 76 -4.75 9.88 -13.21
N PRO A 77 -3.65 9.92 -12.43
CA PRO A 77 -2.36 10.33 -12.94
C PRO A 77 -1.94 9.50 -14.17
N VAL A 78 -1.47 10.17 -15.22
CA VAL A 78 -1.18 9.53 -16.52
C VAL A 78 0.03 8.57 -16.41
N ASP A 79 0.94 8.85 -15.48
CA ASP A 79 2.09 8.02 -15.14
C ASP A 79 1.70 6.68 -14.49
N TRP A 80 0.46 6.53 -14.01
CA TRP A 80 -0.03 5.24 -13.55
C TRP A 80 -0.27 4.25 -14.71
N ALA A 81 -0.41 4.74 -15.95
CA ALA A 81 -0.57 3.93 -17.15
C ALA A 81 -1.62 2.81 -17.00
N ASP A 82 -1.19 1.55 -16.92
CA ASP A 82 -2.02 0.36 -16.75
C ASP A 82 -2.15 -0.12 -15.29
N GLY A 83 -1.46 0.53 -14.37
CA GLY A 83 -1.41 0.19 -12.96
C GLY A 83 -0.27 -0.74 -12.56
N SER A 84 0.67 -1.06 -13.46
CA SER A 84 1.72 -2.03 -13.14
C SER A 84 2.86 -1.44 -12.31
N GLY A 85 3.24 -2.13 -11.23
CA GLY A 85 4.40 -1.80 -10.41
C GLY A 85 4.33 -0.47 -9.63
N ILE A 86 3.16 0.17 -9.58
CA ILE A 86 2.98 1.50 -8.96
C ILE A 86 2.63 1.46 -7.47
N ASN A 87 2.29 0.29 -6.93
CA ASN A 87 1.99 0.19 -5.52
C ASN A 87 3.26 0.20 -4.65
N PRO A 88 3.17 0.47 -3.34
CA PRO A 88 4.34 0.66 -2.48
C PRO A 88 5.26 -0.57 -2.31
N TRP A 89 4.80 -1.75 -2.71
CA TRP A 89 5.58 -2.99 -2.70
C TRP A 89 6.17 -3.32 -4.08
N GLY A 90 5.96 -2.47 -5.08
CA GLY A 90 6.32 -2.71 -6.48
C GLY A 90 5.42 -3.75 -7.15
N GLY A 91 4.21 -3.95 -6.62
CA GLY A 91 3.15 -4.71 -7.28
C GLY A 91 2.21 -3.82 -8.06
N ASP A 92 1.18 -4.46 -8.61
CA ASP A 92 0.21 -3.81 -9.47
C ASP A 92 -0.98 -3.27 -8.66
N ILE A 93 -1.64 -2.27 -9.24
CA ILE A 93 -2.97 -1.80 -8.86
C ILE A 93 -3.90 -2.10 -10.02
N GLU A 94 -4.97 -2.82 -9.76
CA GLU A 94 -6.00 -3.09 -10.76
C GLU A 94 -7.33 -2.52 -10.30
N VAL A 95 -8.09 -1.98 -11.26
CA VAL A 95 -9.48 -1.55 -11.04
C VAL A 95 -10.33 -2.34 -12.01
N SER A 96 -11.41 -2.95 -11.53
CA SER A 96 -12.33 -3.74 -12.35
C SER A 96 -13.75 -3.59 -11.86
N VAL A 97 -14.73 -3.88 -12.73
CA VAL A 97 -16.14 -4.00 -12.30
C VAL A 97 -16.29 -5.20 -11.37
N ASP A 98 -17.18 -5.09 -10.37
CA ASP A 98 -17.52 -6.25 -9.56
C ASP A 98 -18.40 -7.22 -10.34
N SER A 99 -18.05 -8.51 -10.36
CA SER A 99 -18.76 -9.52 -11.15
C SER A 99 -20.15 -9.83 -10.61
N ALA A 100 -20.40 -9.57 -9.32
CA ALA A 100 -21.69 -9.78 -8.69
C ALA A 100 -22.67 -8.62 -8.92
N ASP A 101 -22.15 -7.41 -9.16
CA ASP A 101 -22.94 -6.19 -9.32
C ASP A 101 -22.16 -5.15 -10.11
N ALA A 102 -22.64 -4.87 -11.31
CA ALA A 102 -21.95 -3.97 -12.22
C ALA A 102 -22.03 -2.49 -11.82
N THR A 103 -22.79 -2.14 -10.77
CA THR A 103 -22.78 -0.79 -10.15
C THR A 103 -21.68 -0.62 -9.10
N ARG A 104 -20.94 -1.70 -8.80
CA ARG A 104 -19.78 -1.71 -7.90
C ARG A 104 -18.49 -1.90 -8.68
N TYR A 105 -17.40 -1.41 -8.11
CA TYR A 105 -16.07 -1.61 -8.64
C TYR A 105 -15.13 -2.11 -7.55
N ARG A 106 -14.12 -2.86 -7.96
CA ARG A 106 -13.11 -3.46 -7.12
C ARG A 106 -11.76 -2.84 -7.44
N VAL A 107 -10.97 -2.60 -6.39
CA VAL A 107 -9.57 -2.23 -6.47
C VAL A 107 -8.74 -3.34 -5.86
N ARG A 108 -7.71 -3.79 -6.58
CA ARG A 108 -6.82 -4.87 -6.17
C ARG A 108 -5.38 -4.38 -6.11
N PHE A 109 -4.68 -4.70 -5.03
CA PHE A 109 -3.26 -4.44 -4.81
C PHE A 109 -2.52 -5.77 -4.64
N THR A 110 -1.46 -6.00 -5.42
CA THR A 110 -0.68 -7.26 -5.38
C THR A 110 0.68 -7.11 -4.72
N ASN A 111 1.38 -8.23 -4.48
CA ASN A 111 2.75 -8.28 -3.96
C ASN A 111 2.92 -7.59 -2.58
N ILE A 112 1.90 -7.64 -1.72
CA ILE A 112 2.03 -7.24 -0.32
C ILE A 112 2.80 -8.33 0.42
N ARG A 113 4.05 -8.04 0.78
CA ARG A 113 4.98 -9.04 1.34
C ARG A 113 4.87 -9.24 2.85
N VAL A 114 4.24 -8.31 3.53
CA VAL A 114 4.06 -8.33 4.99
C VAL A 114 2.58 -8.55 5.26
N GLU A 115 2.22 -9.71 5.80
CA GLU A 115 0.82 -10.09 5.99
C GLU A 115 0.09 -9.14 6.93
N GLU A 116 0.77 -8.64 7.97
CA GLU A 116 0.22 -7.69 8.93
C GLU A 116 -0.18 -6.36 8.27
N GLU A 117 0.50 -5.95 7.20
CA GLU A 117 0.15 -4.76 6.43
C GLU A 117 -1.16 -4.97 5.66
N GLY A 118 -1.30 -6.12 5.01
CA GLY A 118 -2.52 -6.52 4.30
C GLY A 118 -3.72 -6.69 5.23
N MET A 119 -3.54 -7.39 6.35
CA MET A 119 -4.58 -7.54 7.37
C MET A 119 -5.02 -6.19 7.96
N ARG A 120 -4.07 -5.27 8.17
CA ARG A 120 -4.38 -3.92 8.63
C ARG A 120 -5.18 -3.14 7.59
N LEU A 121 -4.82 -3.23 6.31
CA LEU A 121 -5.61 -2.61 5.24
C LEU A 121 -7.03 -3.20 5.20
N GLN A 122 -7.17 -4.52 5.23
CA GLN A 122 -8.48 -5.17 5.30
C GLN A 122 -9.33 -4.63 6.46
N ARG A 123 -8.77 -4.56 7.66
CA ARG A 123 -9.48 -4.01 8.83
C ARG A 123 -9.83 -2.54 8.64
N ASP A 124 -8.90 -1.72 8.17
CA ASP A 124 -9.09 -0.28 8.03
C ASP A 124 -10.15 0.08 6.96
N PHE A 125 -10.35 -0.79 5.96
CA PHE A 125 -11.36 -0.62 4.91
C PHE A 125 -12.69 -1.35 5.20
N ALA A 126 -12.74 -2.24 6.19
CA ALA A 126 -13.94 -3.04 6.49
C ALA A 126 -15.18 -2.20 6.84
N ASP A 127 -14.99 -1.01 7.41
CA ASP A 127 -16.09 -0.12 7.84
C ASP A 127 -16.54 0.87 6.75
N ILE A 128 -15.78 1.02 5.67
CA ILE A 128 -16.02 2.04 4.63
C ILE A 128 -16.21 1.45 3.22
N ALA A 129 -15.89 0.18 3.04
CA ALA A 129 -16.04 -0.53 1.78
C ALA A 129 -17.21 -1.52 1.85
N GLU A 130 -17.77 -1.89 0.69
CA GLU A 130 -18.79 -2.94 0.59
C GLU A 130 -18.19 -4.31 0.92
N ALA A 131 -16.93 -4.51 0.55
CA ALA A 131 -16.16 -5.68 0.92
C ALA A 131 -14.68 -5.31 0.96
N ALA A 132 -13.95 -5.87 1.90
CA ALA A 132 -12.50 -5.79 1.97
C ALA A 132 -11.94 -7.17 2.34
N SER A 133 -10.92 -7.63 1.61
CA SER A 133 -10.28 -8.91 1.85
C SER A 133 -8.79 -8.84 1.61
N PHE A 134 -8.04 -9.66 2.34
CA PHE A 134 -6.63 -9.87 2.10
C PHE A 134 -6.33 -11.37 2.10
N SER A 135 -5.67 -11.85 1.04
CA SER A 135 -5.17 -13.23 0.99
C SER A 135 -3.98 -13.34 0.05
N SER A 136 -3.01 -14.19 0.40
CA SER A 136 -1.85 -14.53 -0.45
C SER A 136 -1.11 -13.31 -1.03
N GLY A 137 -0.88 -12.28 -0.22
CA GLY A 137 -0.20 -11.05 -0.65
C GLY A 137 -1.01 -10.14 -1.57
N THR A 138 -2.33 -10.36 -1.65
CA THR A 138 -3.26 -9.57 -2.46
C THR A 138 -4.34 -8.97 -1.57
N PHE A 139 -4.48 -7.65 -1.61
CA PHE A 139 -5.56 -6.91 -0.96
C PHE A 139 -6.60 -6.51 -2.01
N GLU A 140 -7.86 -6.86 -1.77
CA GLU A 140 -9.00 -6.45 -2.59
C GLU A 140 -9.98 -5.62 -1.77
N VAL A 141 -10.47 -4.53 -2.36
CA VAL A 141 -11.50 -3.68 -1.76
C VAL A 141 -12.55 -3.32 -2.81
N THR A 142 -13.83 -3.46 -2.45
CA THR A 142 -14.97 -3.18 -3.32
C THR A 142 -15.74 -1.99 -2.79
N PHE A 143 -16.07 -1.05 -3.67
CA PHE A 143 -16.84 0.13 -3.35
C PHE A 143 -18.09 0.24 -4.22
N GLN A 144 -19.10 0.88 -3.66
CA GLN A 144 -20.21 1.45 -4.42
C GLN A 144 -19.72 2.72 -5.13
N GLY A 145 -20.15 2.92 -6.38
CA GLY A 145 -19.84 4.12 -7.13
C GLY A 145 -20.98 5.13 -7.27
#